data_AF-A0AAD0CD30-F1
#
_entry.id   AF-A0AAD0CD30-F1
#
_cell.length_a   1.000
_cell.length_b   1.000
_cell.length_c   1.000
_cell.angle_alpha   90.00
_cell.angle_beta   90.00
_cell.angle_gamma   90.00
#
_symmetry.space_group_name_H-M   'P 1'
#
loop_
_entity.id
_entity.type
_entity.pdbx_description
1 polymer ?
#
loop_
_entity_poly.entity_id
_entity_poly.type
_entity_poly.pdbx_seq_one_letter_code
_entity_poly.pdbx_strand_id
1 'polypeptide(L)'
;MKKSVLVLMVLLSGCASNEEPPFEINNKQFFEKQDEQGNNVFAYVVSVKAKHRENFNLDRGRNNRPSRSEVKEYIEQEHFEESSVLKLKLEDQAVELLKQELTTREYCANNHEITDVLWRDLSVQLRGRCL
;
A
#
# COMPACT_ATOMS: atom_id res chain seq x y z
N MET A 1 9.66 -36.67 48.63
CA MET A 1 8.82 -35.49 48.32
C MET A 1 9.72 -34.34 47.90
N LYS A 2 9.71 -33.94 46.62
CA LYS A 2 10.34 -32.69 46.15
C LYS A 2 9.51 -32.20 44.97
N LYS A 3 8.76 -31.12 45.21
CA LYS A 3 7.87 -30.47 44.24
C LYS A 3 8.70 -29.46 43.46
N SER A 4 9.03 -29.75 42.19
CA SER A 4 9.57 -28.73 41.29
C SER A 4 8.40 -27.93 40.72
N VAL A 5 8.31 -26.68 41.14
CA VAL A 5 7.44 -25.66 40.59
C VAL A 5 7.98 -25.31 39.21
N LEU A 6 7.25 -25.71 38.16
CA LEU A 6 7.61 -25.41 36.77
C LEU A 6 6.84 -24.17 36.32
N VAL A 7 7.61 -23.12 36.07
CA VAL A 7 7.19 -21.76 35.71
C VAL A 7 6.38 -21.76 34.42
N LEU A 8 5.18 -21.18 34.48
CA LEU A 8 4.27 -20.97 33.36
C LEU A 8 4.78 -19.80 32.50
N MET A 9 5.45 -20.11 31.39
CA MET A 9 5.78 -19.14 30.33
C MET A 9 4.50 -18.80 29.56
N VAL A 10 3.94 -17.63 29.84
CA VAL A 10 2.81 -17.06 29.07
C VAL A 10 3.38 -16.48 27.77
N LEU A 11 3.25 -17.24 26.69
CA LEU A 11 3.50 -16.75 25.34
C LEU A 11 2.39 -15.74 24.99
N LEU A 12 2.70 -14.45 25.06
CA LEU A 12 1.90 -13.39 24.49
C LEU A 12 2.00 -13.48 22.96
N SER A 13 1.17 -14.33 22.35
CA SER A 13 0.92 -14.26 20.91
C SER A 13 0.06 -13.02 20.65
N GLY A 14 0.72 -11.91 20.35
CA GLY A 14 0.07 -10.71 19.83
C GLY A 14 -0.57 -11.05 18.48
N CYS A 15 -1.90 -10.98 18.42
CA CYS A 15 -2.61 -10.98 17.16
C CYS A 15 -2.27 -9.66 16.46
N ALA A 16 -1.28 -9.67 15.56
CA ALA A 16 -1.19 -8.65 14.54
C ALA A 16 -2.42 -8.86 13.64
N SER A 17 -3.48 -8.09 13.89
CA SER A 17 -4.63 -8.03 13.01
C SER A 17 -4.11 -7.60 11.65
N ASN A 18 -4.08 -8.52 10.69
CA ASN A 18 -3.67 -8.25 9.33
C ASN A 18 -4.86 -7.55 8.66
N GLU A 19 -5.07 -6.28 9.00
CA GLU A 19 -6.08 -5.45 8.38
C GLU A 19 -5.67 -5.25 6.92
N GLU A 20 -6.42 -5.86 6.00
CA GLU A 20 -6.24 -5.63 4.59
C GLU A 20 -6.34 -4.12 4.31
N PRO A 21 -5.45 -3.57 3.47
CA PRO A 21 -5.51 -2.16 3.12
C PRO A 21 -6.88 -1.83 2.51
N PRO A 22 -7.46 -0.65 2.82
CA PRO A 22 -8.79 -0.24 2.34
C PRO A 22 -8.81 0.15 0.84
N PHE A 23 -7.78 -0.25 0.09
CA PHE A 23 -7.56 0.07 -1.30
C PHE A 23 -7.21 -1.17 -2.12
N GLU A 24 -7.51 -1.11 -3.41
CA GLU A 24 -7.15 -2.12 -4.39
C GLU A 24 -6.26 -1.51 -5.46
N ILE A 25 -5.18 -2.21 -5.80
CA ILE A 25 -4.34 -1.82 -6.94
C ILE A 25 -5.14 -2.05 -8.22
N ASN A 26 -5.38 -0.98 -8.96
CA ASN A 26 -6.12 -1.01 -10.22
C ASN A 26 -5.18 -1.05 -11.43
N ASN A 27 -4.01 -0.39 -11.32
CA ASN A 27 -3.06 -0.30 -12.43
C ASN A 27 -1.61 -0.34 -11.94
N LYS A 28 -0.75 -0.98 -12.73
CA LYS A 28 0.70 -1.09 -12.53
C LYS A 28 1.37 -0.81 -13.87
N GLN A 29 2.28 0.17 -13.91
CA GLN A 29 2.99 0.54 -15.12
C GLN A 29 4.48 0.66 -14.84
N PHE A 30 5.29 0.02 -15.68
CA PHE A 30 6.74 0.12 -15.63
C PHE A 30 7.25 0.80 -16.88
N PHE A 31 8.04 1.85 -16.69
CA PHE A 31 8.71 2.61 -17.74
C PHE A 31 10.21 2.48 -17.55
N GLU A 32 10.91 2.27 -18.65
CA GLU A 32 12.37 2.17 -18.72
C GLU A 32 12.88 3.18 -19.73
N LYS A 33 14.04 3.77 -19.44
CA LYS A 33 14.78 4.60 -20.39
C LYS A 33 16.27 4.61 -20.00
N GLN A 34 17.10 5.12 -20.90
CA GLN A 34 18.46 5.51 -20.55
C GLN A 34 18.52 7.02 -20.32
N ASP A 35 19.29 7.44 -19.32
CA ASP A 35 19.59 8.85 -19.12
C ASP A 35 20.65 9.34 -20.12
N GLU A 36 20.98 10.64 -20.08
CA GLU A 36 21.97 11.25 -20.97
C GLU A 36 23.40 10.70 -20.76
N GLN A 37 23.64 10.01 -19.66
CA GLN A 37 24.92 9.40 -19.28
C GLN A 37 24.99 7.91 -19.65
N GLY A 38 23.90 7.35 -20.20
CA GLY A 38 23.78 5.94 -20.58
C GLY A 38 23.40 5.01 -19.42
N ASN A 39 23.01 5.54 -18.26
CA ASN A 39 22.54 4.71 -17.15
C ASN A 39 21.09 4.29 -17.37
N ASN A 40 20.79 3.04 -17.03
CA ASN A 40 19.42 2.51 -17.06
C ASN A 40 18.62 3.10 -15.90
N VAL A 41 17.54 3.83 -16.23
CA VAL A 41 16.64 4.43 -15.26
C VAL A 41 15.22 3.96 -15.49
N PHE A 42 14.47 3.85 -14.40
CA PHE A 42 13.10 3.33 -14.42
C PHE A 42 12.14 4.26 -13.69
N ALA A 43 10.87 4.14 -14.06
CA ALA A 43 9.75 4.69 -13.33
C ALA A 43 8.66 3.64 -13.20
N TYR A 44 8.20 3.39 -11.99
CA TYR A 44 7.14 2.45 -11.69
C TYR A 44 5.97 3.17 -11.05
N VAL A 45 4.81 3.09 -11.70
CA VAL A 45 3.58 3.76 -11.28
C VAL A 45 2.61 2.71 -10.77
N VAL A 46 2.17 2.86 -9.53
CA VAL A 46 1.12 2.06 -8.92
C VAL A 46 -0.07 2.97 -8.64
N SER A 47 -1.23 2.64 -9.22
CA SER A 47 -2.48 3.36 -9.00
C SER A 47 -3.46 2.50 -8.24
N VAL A 48 -4.09 3.08 -7.23
CA VAL A 48 -5.10 2.40 -6.41
C VAL A 48 -6.48 3.02 -6.58
N LYS A 49 -7.49 2.22 -6.28
CA LYS A 49 -8.87 2.65 -6.09
C LYS A 49 -9.27 2.29 -4.65
N ALA A 50 -10.02 3.16 -3.98
CA ALA A 50 -10.59 2.81 -2.69
C ALA A 50 -11.62 1.67 -2.89
N LYS A 51 -11.54 0.59 -2.10
CA LYS A 51 -12.42 -0.58 -2.22
C LYS A 51 -13.92 -0.22 -2.12
N HIS A 52 -14.24 0.77 -1.29
CA HIS A 52 -15.61 1.13 -0.93
C HIS A 52 -16.12 2.44 -1.56
N ARG A 53 -15.51 2.91 -2.66
CA ARG A 53 -16.09 3.99 -3.49
C ARG A 53 -17.40 3.59 -4.20
N GLU A 54 -18.01 2.46 -3.86
CA GLU A 54 -19.33 2.07 -4.34
C GLU A 54 -20.41 2.93 -3.68
N ASN A 55 -20.93 3.91 -4.43
CA ASN A 55 -22.23 4.57 -4.27
C ASN A 55 -22.83 4.51 -2.85
N PHE A 56 -22.18 5.14 -1.87
CA PHE A 56 -22.75 5.27 -0.54
C PHE A 56 -23.93 6.26 -0.62
N ASN A 57 -25.10 5.73 -0.92
CA ASN A 57 -26.32 6.52 -0.91
C ASN A 57 -26.61 6.90 0.54
N LEU A 58 -26.45 8.19 0.86
CA LEU A 58 -26.85 8.76 2.15
C LEU A 58 -28.39 8.77 2.32
N ASP A 59 -29.12 8.70 1.21
CA ASP A 59 -30.58 8.81 1.15
C ASP A 59 -31.27 7.48 0.80
N ARG A 60 -31.01 6.43 1.60
CA ARG A 60 -31.66 5.10 1.44
C ARG A 60 -33.12 5.07 1.94
N GLY A 61 -33.73 6.23 2.16
CA GLY A 61 -35.10 6.36 2.68
C GLY A 61 -35.23 6.23 4.21
N ARG A 62 -36.44 6.51 4.72
CA ARG A 62 -36.75 6.71 6.16
C ARG A 62 -36.37 5.53 7.08
N ASN A 63 -36.30 4.33 6.54
CA ASN A 63 -36.09 3.08 7.29
C ASN A 63 -34.69 2.45 7.12
N ASN A 64 -33.85 2.98 6.23
CA ASN A 64 -32.51 2.45 5.96
C ASN A 64 -31.43 3.53 6.11
N ARG A 65 -31.62 4.46 7.06
CA ARG A 65 -30.63 5.51 7.30
C ARG A 65 -29.29 4.89 7.71
N PRO A 66 -28.17 5.28 7.08
CA PRO A 66 -26.87 4.74 7.44
C PRO A 66 -26.53 5.01 8.91
N SER A 67 -25.88 4.04 9.54
CA SER A 67 -25.39 4.13 10.91
C SER A 67 -24.27 5.16 11.05
N ARG A 68 -24.03 5.63 12.28
CA ARG A 68 -22.93 6.59 12.54
C ARG A 68 -21.57 6.03 12.16
N SER A 69 -21.36 4.72 12.31
CA SER A 69 -20.13 4.03 11.90
C SER A 69 -19.97 4.03 10.38
N GLU A 70 -21.03 3.71 9.63
CA GLU A 70 -21.00 3.73 8.16
C GLU A 70 -20.73 5.13 7.59
N VAL A 71 -21.35 6.17 8.17
CA VAL A 71 -21.10 7.56 7.75
C VAL A 71 -19.67 7.99 8.05
N LYS A 72 -19.15 7.61 9.22
CA LYS A 72 -17.77 7.90 9.60
C LYS A 72 -16.77 7.22 8.65
N GLU A 73 -17.00 5.95 8.35
CA GLU A 73 -16.16 5.18 7.44
C GLU A 73 -16.18 5.77 6.03
N TYR A 74 -17.34 6.20 5.54
CA TYR A 74 -17.47 6.91 4.25
C TYR A 74 -16.67 8.22 4.22
N ILE A 75 -16.76 9.04 5.26
CA ILE A 75 -15.98 10.30 5.35
C ILE A 75 -14.47 10.00 5.39
N GLU A 76 -14.03 9.04 6.20
CA GLU A 76 -12.61 8.64 6.27
C GLU A 76 -12.09 8.12 4.92
N GLN A 77 -12.95 7.52 4.08
CA GLN A 77 -12.62 7.11 2.72
C GLN A 77 -12.55 8.27 1.72
N GLU A 78 -13.41 9.31 1.85
CA GLU A 78 -13.30 10.53 1.03
C GLU A 78 -11.95 11.22 1.25
N HIS A 79 -11.43 11.16 2.47
CA HIS A 79 -10.11 11.68 2.85
C HIS A 79 -8.96 10.68 2.64
N PHE A 80 -9.14 9.62 1.84
CA PHE A 80 -8.07 8.65 1.56
C PHE A 80 -6.81 9.34 1.01
N GLU A 81 -6.97 10.33 0.12
CA GLU A 81 -5.88 11.11 -0.48
C GLU A 81 -5.12 11.96 0.55
N GLU A 82 -5.72 12.21 1.72
CA GLU A 82 -5.14 13.01 2.80
C GLU A 82 -4.52 12.15 3.91
N SER A 83 -4.84 10.85 3.95
CA SER A 83 -4.34 9.94 4.98
C SER A 83 -2.86 9.58 4.77
N SER A 84 -2.00 10.13 5.62
CA SER A 84 -0.55 9.86 5.61
C SER A 84 -0.22 8.39 5.86
N VAL A 85 -1.00 7.70 6.70
CA VAL A 85 -0.82 6.28 7.01
C VAL A 85 -1.08 5.40 5.77
N LEU A 86 -2.12 5.73 5.00
CA LEU A 86 -2.46 4.98 3.79
C LEU A 86 -1.44 5.24 2.67
N LYS A 87 -0.92 6.47 2.58
CA LYS A 87 0.18 6.79 1.67
C LYS A 87 1.42 5.94 1.96
N LEU A 88 1.86 5.92 3.21
CA LEU A 88 3.02 5.13 3.64
C LEU A 88 2.84 3.64 3.31
N LYS A 89 1.66 3.07 3.62
CA LYS A 89 1.35 1.67 3.29
C LYS A 89 1.41 1.38 1.78
N LEU A 90 0.91 2.31 0.96
CA LEU A 90 0.96 2.14 -0.50
C LEU A 90 2.39 2.30 -1.04
N GLU A 91 3.20 3.19 -0.48
CA GLU A 91 4.64 3.27 -0.79
C GLU A 91 5.35 1.95 -0.52
N ASP A 92 5.18 1.39 0.68
CA ASP A 92 5.78 0.11 1.07
C ASP A 92 5.37 -1.00 0.10
N GLN A 93 4.08 -1.08 -0.21
CA GLN A 93 3.56 -2.07 -1.15
C GLN A 93 4.06 -1.83 -2.59
N ALA A 94 4.16 -0.57 -3.04
CA ALA A 94 4.69 -0.24 -4.35
C ALA A 94 6.17 -0.63 -4.49
N VAL A 95 6.96 -0.50 -3.41
CA VAL A 95 8.36 -0.94 -3.38
C VAL A 95 8.47 -2.46 -3.51
N GLU A 96 7.62 -3.22 -2.81
CA GLU A 96 7.60 -4.68 -2.95
C GLU A 96 7.25 -5.12 -4.37
N LEU A 97 6.25 -4.48 -4.98
CA LEU A 97 5.83 -4.74 -6.36
C LEU A 97 6.91 -4.37 -7.36
N LEU A 98 7.58 -3.23 -7.16
CA LEU A 98 8.72 -2.81 -7.98
C LEU A 98 9.84 -3.85 -7.93
N LYS A 99 10.19 -4.36 -6.74
CA LYS A 99 11.23 -5.38 -6.60
C LYS A 99 10.88 -6.64 -7.41
N GLN A 100 9.63 -7.11 -7.31
CA GLN A 100 9.15 -8.26 -8.08
C GLN A 100 9.22 -8.01 -9.59
N GLU A 101 8.82 -6.82 -10.04
CA GLU A 101 8.85 -6.43 -11.45
C GLU A 101 10.29 -6.36 -11.99
N LEU A 102 11.21 -5.73 -11.24
CA LEU A 102 12.62 -5.63 -11.61
C LEU A 102 13.29 -7.01 -11.70
N THR A 103 12.99 -7.92 -10.77
CA THR A 103 13.51 -9.29 -10.82
C THR A 103 12.94 -10.06 -12.00
N THR A 104 11.64 -9.92 -12.28
CA THR A 104 10.96 -10.64 -13.39
C THR A 104 11.48 -10.18 -14.75
N ARG A 105 11.84 -8.90 -14.89
CA ARG A 105 12.39 -8.33 -16.12
C ARG A 105 13.90 -8.46 -16.24
N GLU A 106 14.59 -8.89 -15.17
CA GLU A 106 16.06 -8.87 -15.06
C GLU A 106 16.66 -7.50 -15.43
N TYR A 107 15.92 -6.40 -15.19
CA TYR A 107 16.27 -5.07 -15.69
C TYR A 107 17.49 -4.47 -14.97
N CYS A 108 17.57 -4.67 -13.65
CA CYS A 108 18.75 -4.33 -12.85
C CYS A 108 19.40 -5.63 -12.37
N ALA A 109 20.60 -5.96 -12.87
CA ALA A 109 21.28 -7.23 -12.59
C ALA A 109 21.83 -7.33 -11.15
N ASN A 110 22.23 -6.20 -10.55
CA ASN A 110 22.88 -6.18 -9.25
C ASN A 110 22.03 -5.49 -8.19
N ASN A 111 21.82 -4.19 -8.35
CA ASN A 111 21.13 -3.37 -7.37
C ASN A 111 20.39 -2.22 -8.05
N HIS A 112 19.43 -1.64 -7.35
CA HIS A 112 18.69 -0.48 -7.79
C HIS A 112 18.57 0.54 -6.66
N GLU A 113 18.53 1.80 -7.02
CA GLU A 113 18.32 2.90 -6.09
C GLU A 113 17.04 3.64 -6.50
N ILE A 114 16.10 3.77 -5.56
CA ILE A 114 14.94 4.64 -5.74
C ILE A 114 15.40 6.06 -5.40
N THR A 115 15.41 6.94 -6.40
CA THR A 115 15.86 8.32 -6.28
C THR A 115 14.74 9.23 -5.82
N ASP A 116 13.52 9.03 -6.33
CA ASP A 116 12.38 9.87 -6.04
C ASP A 116 11.09 9.05 -5.87
N VAL A 117 10.24 9.52 -4.96
CA VAL A 117 8.87 9.05 -4.78
C VAL A 117 7.93 10.23 -5.05
N LEU A 118 7.11 10.11 -6.10
CA LEU A 118 6.17 11.14 -6.51
C LEU A 118 4.73 10.68 -6.27
N TRP A 119 3.95 11.55 -5.65
CA TRP A 119 2.54 11.31 -5.41
C TRP A 119 1.67 12.13 -6.34
N ARG A 120 0.65 11.49 -6.90
CA ARG A 120 -0.41 12.17 -7.63
C ARG A 120 -1.73 11.47 -7.38
N ASP A 121 -2.65 12.16 -6.72
CA ASP A 121 -3.98 11.64 -6.36
C ASP A 121 -3.87 10.28 -5.64
N LEU A 122 -4.45 9.22 -6.22
CA LEU A 122 -4.40 7.84 -5.74
C LEU A 122 -3.28 7.01 -6.40
N SER A 123 -2.21 7.66 -6.85
CA SER A 123 -1.08 7.00 -7.49
C SER A 123 0.25 7.41 -6.88
N VAL A 124 1.13 6.43 -6.75
CA VAL A 124 2.53 6.61 -6.37
C VAL A 124 3.42 6.21 -7.54
N GLN A 125 4.41 7.04 -7.82
CA GLN A 125 5.43 6.81 -8.83
C GLN A 125 6.80 6.72 -8.15
N LEU A 126 7.40 5.54 -8.23
CA LEU A 126 8.77 5.29 -7.80
C LEU A 126 9.70 5.48 -8.99
N ARG A 127 10.65 6.41 -8.89
CA ARG A 127 11.70 6.62 -9.90
C ARG A 127 13.03 6.17 -9.34
N GLY A 128 13.84 5.58 -10.20
CA GLY A 128 15.15 5.11 -9.78
C GLY A 128 16.06 4.80 -10.93
N ARG A 129 17.24 4.30 -10.57
CA ARG A 129 18.28 3.88 -11.50
C ARG A 129 18.84 2.55 -11.07
N CYS A 130 19.30 1.77 -12.05
CA CYS A 130 20.12 0.60 -11.76
C CYS A 130 21.54 1.03 -11.38
N LEU A 131 22.19 0.23 -10.53
CA LEU A 131 23.58 0.39 -10.09
C LEU A 131 24.49 -0.67 -10.70
#